data_AF-H0I122-F1
#
_entry.id   AF-H0I122-F1
#
_cell.length_a   1.000
_cell.length_b   1.000
_cell.length_c   1.000
_cell.angle_alpha   90.00
_cell.angle_beta   90.00
_cell.angle_gamma   90.00
#
_symmetry.space_group_name_H-M   'P 1'
#
loop_
_entity.id
_entity.type
_entity.pdbx_description
1 polymer ?
#
loop_
_entity_poly.entity_id
_entity_poly.type
_entity_poly.pdbx_seq_one_letter_code
_entity_poly.pdbx_strand_id
1 'polypeptide(L)'
;MIEFESAILGNFAWFNFVLGLVNVIVCGRLAIRLKRSLAISLMGFVLAMLISILTAIVAVIAVAAWYSSRFFTAAAENTPGFLAWSLETGIEFGLPGIVAGLVAYVIVRLR
;
A
#
# COMPACT_ATOMS: atom_id res chain seq x y z
N MET A 1 8.00 -3.91 -18.05
CA MET A 1 6.58 -4.12 -17.68
C MET A 1 6.27 -5.60 -17.58
N ILE A 2 6.39 -6.38 -18.68
CA ILE A 2 6.11 -7.82 -18.69
C ILE A 2 6.89 -8.62 -17.62
N GLU A 3 8.19 -8.34 -17.43
CA GLU A 3 9.01 -9.00 -16.40
C GLU A 3 8.59 -8.64 -14.96
N PHE A 4 8.12 -7.41 -14.74
CA PHE A 4 7.62 -6.97 -13.44
C PHE A 4 6.27 -7.62 -13.12
N GLU A 5 5.32 -7.59 -14.06
CA GLU A 5 3.98 -8.15 -13.88
C GLU A 5 4.03 -9.65 -13.63
N SER A 6 4.84 -10.37 -14.42
CA SER A 6 5.05 -11.82 -14.21
C SER A 6 5.71 -12.13 -12.86
N ALA A 7 6.69 -11.31 -12.42
CA ALA A 7 7.33 -11.48 -11.12
C ALA A 7 6.36 -11.21 -9.95
N ILE A 8 5.53 -10.17 -10.03
CA ILE A 8 4.53 -9.87 -9.01
C ILE A 8 3.45 -10.94 -8.98
N LEU A 9 2.92 -11.36 -10.13
CA LEU A 9 1.89 -12.40 -10.18
C LEU A 9 2.40 -13.73 -9.65
N GLY A 10 3.64 -14.11 -10.00
CA GLY A 10 4.29 -15.32 -9.49
C GLY A 10 4.54 -15.31 -7.99
N ASN A 11 4.69 -14.12 -7.39
CA ASN A 11 4.92 -13.94 -5.95
C ASN A 11 3.75 -13.25 -5.24
N PHE A 12 2.55 -13.23 -5.83
CA PHE A 12 1.43 -12.39 -5.41
C PHE A 12 1.05 -12.62 -3.94
N ALA A 13 1.02 -13.88 -3.51
CA ALA A 13 0.71 -14.27 -2.14
C ALA A 13 1.76 -13.74 -1.15
N TRP A 14 3.05 -13.86 -1.49
CA TRP A 14 4.13 -13.40 -0.62
C TRP A 14 4.19 -11.87 -0.56
N PHE A 15 4.04 -11.20 -1.70
CA PHE A 15 3.94 -9.76 -1.79
C PHE A 15 2.83 -9.23 -0.87
N ASN A 16 1.62 -9.77 -0.99
CA ASN A 16 0.48 -9.34 -0.16
C ASN A 16 0.60 -9.74 1.31
N PHE A 17 1.27 -10.86 1.63
CA PHE A 17 1.53 -11.22 3.01
C PHE A 17 2.44 -10.19 3.70
N VAL A 18 3.55 -9.82 3.05
CA VAL A 18 4.48 -8.82 3.58
C VAL A 18 3.83 -7.44 3.64
N LEU A 19 3.16 -7.02 2.57
CA LEU A 19 2.43 -5.75 2.53
C LEU A 19 1.35 -5.69 3.62
N GLY A 20 0.59 -6.77 3.78
CA GLY A 20 -0.43 -6.90 4.82
C GLY A 20 0.17 -6.80 6.21
N LEU A 21 1.29 -7.47 6.49
CA LEU A 21 1.98 -7.37 7.79
C LEU A 21 2.38 -5.92 8.10
N VAL A 22 2.97 -5.21 7.13
CA VAL A 22 3.36 -3.80 7.28
C VAL A 22 2.13 -2.94 7.56
N ASN A 23 1.07 -3.08 6.76
CA ASN A 23 -0.16 -2.30 6.90
C ASN A 23 -0.86 -2.58 8.23
N VAL A 24 -0.92 -3.83 8.68
CA VAL A 24 -1.48 -4.21 9.99
C VAL A 24 -0.73 -3.52 11.12
N ILE A 25 0.60 -3.50 11.09
CA ILE A 25 1.41 -2.84 12.12
C ILE A 25 1.18 -1.33 12.11
N VAL A 26 1.25 -0.70 10.94
CA VAL A 26 1.16 0.77 10.83
C VAL A 26 -0.25 1.25 11.18
N CYS A 27 -1.29 0.63 10.61
CA CYS A 27 -2.68 0.99 10.87
C CYS A 27 -3.11 0.65 12.31
N GLY A 28 -2.64 -0.48 12.86
CA GLY A 28 -2.86 -0.81 14.27
C GLY A 28 -2.22 0.22 15.22
N ARG A 29 -0.98 0.64 14.96
CA ARG A 29 -0.31 1.70 15.73
C ARG A 29 -1.03 3.05 15.62
N LEU A 30 -1.56 3.38 14.44
CA LEU A 30 -2.38 4.57 14.25
C LEU A 30 -3.65 4.51 15.12
N ALA A 31 -4.36 3.38 15.14
CA ALA A 31 -5.56 3.19 15.94
C ALA A 31 -5.32 3.38 17.45
N ILE A 32 -4.18 2.89 17.97
CA ILE A 32 -3.80 3.02 19.38
C ILE A 32 -3.51 4.48 19.77
N ARG A 33 -2.86 5.25 18.88
CA ARG A 33 -2.44 6.63 19.18
C ARG A 33 -3.59 7.64 19.16
N LEU A 34 -4.69 7.33 18.49
CA LEU A 34 -5.81 8.26 18.32
C LEU A 34 -6.74 8.25 19.54
N LYS A 35 -7.05 9.43 20.09
CA LYS A 35 -8.01 9.59 21.21
C LYS A 35 -9.37 8.99 20.86
N ARG A 36 -10.08 8.40 21.84
CA ARG A 36 -11.41 7.79 21.68
C ARG A 36 -12.50 8.87 21.47
N SER A 37 -12.61 9.35 20.23
CA SER A 37 -13.72 10.18 19.74
C SER A 37 -14.14 9.68 18.37
N LEU A 38 -15.44 9.78 18.06
CA LEU A 38 -16.03 9.29 16.82
C LEU A 38 -15.49 10.06 15.60
N ALA A 39 -15.40 11.40 15.68
CA ALA A 39 -14.82 12.23 14.62
C ALA A 39 -13.35 11.87 14.34
N ILE A 40 -12.58 11.64 15.41
CA ILE A 40 -11.16 11.24 15.31
C ILE A 40 -11.03 9.82 14.74
N SER A 41 -12.00 8.94 15.01
CA SER A 41 -12.05 7.60 14.44
C SER A 41 -12.29 7.62 12.94
N LEU A 42 -13.18 8.49 12.46
CA LEU A 42 -13.46 8.64 11.03
C LEU A 42 -12.24 9.19 10.30
N MET A 43 -11.62 10.27 10.83
CA MET A 43 -10.38 10.81 10.27
C MET A 43 -9.25 9.78 10.28
N GLY A 44 -9.14 9.00 11.36
CA GLY A 44 -8.15 7.95 11.48
C GLY A 44 -8.34 6.81 10.48
N PHE A 45 -9.59 6.46 10.14
CA PHE A 45 -9.89 5.48 9.10
C PHE A 45 -9.46 5.98 7.71
N VAL A 46 -9.76 7.24 7.38
CA VAL A 46 -9.29 7.86 6.13
C VAL A 46 -7.77 7.88 6.06
N LEU A 47 -7.09 8.22 7.16
CA LEU A 47 -5.64 8.16 7.26
C LEU A 47 -5.11 6.72 7.11
N ALA A 48 -5.76 5.73 7.71
CA ALA A 48 -5.37 4.32 7.57
C ALA A 48 -5.50 3.84 6.11
N MET A 49 -6.56 4.26 5.42
CA MET A 49 -6.75 4.00 3.98
C MET A 49 -5.65 4.64 3.15
N LEU A 50 -5.40 5.94 3.33
CA LEU A 50 -4.34 6.66 2.62
C LEU A 50 -2.97 6.03 2.85
N ILE A 51 -2.63 5.72 4.11
CA ILE A 51 -1.36 5.07 4.46
C ILE A 51 -1.25 3.71 3.77
N SER A 52 -2.30 2.89 3.79
CA SER A 52 -2.30 1.56 3.19
C SER A 52 -2.14 1.60 1.66
N ILE A 53 -2.76 2.60 1.01
CA ILE A 53 -2.60 2.83 -0.43
C ILE A 53 -1.17 3.28 -0.73
N LEU A 54 -0.64 4.23 0.03
CA LEU A 54 0.73 4.73 -0.15
C LEU A 54 1.79 3.64 0.06
N THR A 55 1.63 2.79 1.06
CA THR A 55 2.54 1.64 1.27
C THR A 55 2.45 0.64 0.11
N ALA A 56 1.26 0.37 -0.43
CA ALA A 56 1.12 -0.49 -1.61
C ALA A 56 1.81 0.10 -2.84
N ILE A 57 1.64 1.40 -3.09
CA ILE A 57 2.31 2.14 -4.16
C ILE A 57 3.83 2.05 -4.00
N VAL A 58 4.35 2.34 -2.79
CA VAL A 58 5.79 2.27 -2.51
C VAL A 58 6.32 0.85 -2.71
N ALA A 59 5.58 -0.17 -2.30
CA ALA A 59 5.98 -1.57 -2.48
C ALA A 59 6.05 -1.94 -3.97
N VAL A 60 5.04 -1.55 -4.76
CA VAL A 60 5.02 -1.77 -6.21
C VAL A 60 6.18 -1.04 -6.89
N ILE A 61 6.42 0.23 -6.54
CA ILE A 61 7.54 1.02 -7.07
C ILE A 61 8.87 0.36 -6.72
N ALA A 62 9.05 -0.13 -5.49
CA ALA A 62 10.28 -0.79 -5.07
C ALA A 62 10.53 -2.07 -5.87
N VAL A 63 9.49 -2.88 -6.08
CA VAL A 63 9.59 -4.09 -6.90
C VAL A 63 9.88 -3.74 -8.37
N ALA A 64 9.19 -2.75 -8.94
CA ALA A 64 9.41 -2.36 -10.33
C ALA A 64 10.81 -1.75 -10.56
N ALA A 65 11.32 -0.97 -9.62
CA ALA A 65 12.68 -0.45 -9.63
C ALA A 65 13.73 -1.55 -9.50
N TRP A 66 13.44 -2.62 -8.75
CA TRP A 66 14.32 -3.78 -8.63
C TRP A 66 14.50 -4.53 -9.95
N TYR A 67 13.43 -4.65 -10.73
CA TYR A 67 13.43 -5.36 -12.01
C TYR A 67 13.80 -4.48 -13.21
N SER A 68 13.93 -3.15 -13.06
CA SER A 68 14.26 -2.25 -14.16
C SER A 68 15.22 -1.14 -13.73
N SER A 69 16.45 -1.22 -14.23
CA SER A 69 17.50 -0.21 -13.99
C SER A 69 17.17 1.17 -14.58
N ARG A 70 16.28 1.24 -15.56
CA ARG A 70 15.83 2.50 -16.20
C ARG A 70 14.54 3.05 -15.61
N PHE A 71 13.98 2.39 -14.59
CA PHE A 71 12.67 2.72 -14.05
C PHE A 71 12.56 4.19 -13.60
N PHE A 72 13.52 4.66 -12.81
CA PHE A 72 13.50 6.04 -12.32
C PHE A 72 13.78 7.08 -13.41
N THR A 73 14.56 6.71 -14.44
CA THR A 73 14.78 7.59 -15.60
C THR A 73 13.50 7.75 -16.41
N ALA A 74 12.78 6.65 -16.69
CA ALA A 74 11.48 6.70 -17.35
C ALA A 74 10.41 7.42 -16.51
N ALA A 75 10.45 7.27 -15.19
CA ALA A 75 9.57 7.99 -14.26
C ALA A 75 9.81 9.51 -14.27
N ALA A 76 11.07 9.93 -14.43
CA ALA A 76 11.45 11.34 -14.55
C ALA A 76 11.00 11.94 -15.90
N GLU A 77 11.08 11.16 -16.98
CA GLU A 77 10.68 11.60 -18.32
C GLU A 77 9.15 11.75 -18.47
N ASN A 78 8.37 10.94 -17.75
CA ASN A 78 6.91 11.00 -17.77
C ASN A 78 6.32 10.91 -16.34
N THR A 79 6.50 11.96 -15.56
CA THR A 79 6.02 12.03 -14.17
C THR A 79 4.50 11.84 -14.03
N PRO A 80 3.63 12.46 -14.86
CA PRO A 80 2.18 12.23 -14.77
C PRO A 80 1.80 10.78 -15.06
N GLY A 81 2.39 10.17 -16.09
CA GLY A 81 2.15 8.77 -16.43
C GLY A 81 2.64 7.82 -15.34
N PHE A 82 3.79 8.11 -14.73
CA PHE A 82 4.32 7.35 -13.59
C PHE A 82 3.40 7.40 -12.37
N LEU A 83 2.84 8.56 -12.04
CA LEU A 83 1.89 8.70 -10.93
C LEU A 83 0.60 7.92 -11.20
N ALA A 84 0.04 8.04 -12.41
CA ALA A 84 -1.17 7.31 -12.79
C ALA A 84 -0.96 5.78 -12.72
N TRP A 85 0.14 5.29 -13.32
CA TRP A 85 0.53 3.89 -13.26
C TRP A 85 0.72 3.40 -11.82
N SER A 86 1.43 4.16 -10.98
CA SER A 86 1.70 3.79 -9.59
C SER A 86 0.42 3.65 -8.77
N LEU A 87 -0.54 4.55 -8.97
CA LEU A 87 -1.85 4.51 -8.29
C LEU A 87 -2.67 3.29 -8.73
N GLU A 88 -2.75 3.05 -10.04
CA GLU A 88 -3.48 1.92 -10.61
C GLU A 88 -2.89 0.58 -10.16
N THR A 89 -1.60 0.38 -10.42
CA THR A 89 -0.87 -0.86 -10.11
C THR A 89 -0.76 -1.09 -8.60
N GLY A 90 -0.53 -0.03 -7.81
CA GLY A 90 -0.49 -0.12 -6.35
C GLY A 90 -1.79 -0.64 -5.74
N ILE A 91 -2.93 -0.14 -6.23
CA ILE A 91 -4.25 -0.59 -5.77
C ILE A 91 -4.55 -2.00 -6.28
N GLU A 92 -4.31 -2.27 -7.57
CA GLU A 92 -4.60 -3.56 -8.20
C GLU A 92 -3.90 -4.71 -7.50
N PHE A 93 -2.58 -4.62 -7.34
CA PHE A 93 -1.79 -5.72 -6.77
C PHE A 93 -1.76 -5.72 -5.23
N GLY A 94 -1.99 -4.56 -4.60
CA GLY A 94 -1.92 -4.39 -3.14
C GLY A 94 -3.25 -4.52 -2.40
N LEU A 95 -4.37 -4.75 -3.11
CA LEU A 95 -5.71 -4.74 -2.51
C LEU A 95 -5.84 -5.63 -1.26
N PRO A 96 -5.40 -6.91 -1.25
CA PRO A 96 -5.47 -7.75 -0.05
C PRO A 96 -4.69 -7.17 1.14
N GLY A 97 -3.47 -6.66 0.91
CA GLY A 97 -2.65 -6.03 1.94
C GLY A 97 -3.26 -4.72 2.47
N ILE A 98 -3.92 -3.94 1.61
CA ILE A 98 -4.67 -2.74 2.00
C ILE A 98 -5.83 -3.13 2.92
N VAL A 99 -6.64 -4.12 2.52
CA VAL A 99 -7.78 -4.59 3.31
C VAL A 99 -7.32 -5.10 4.68
N ALA A 100 -6.23 -5.86 4.75
CA ALA A 100 -5.67 -6.33 6.02
C ALA A 100 -5.33 -5.18 6.99
N GLY A 101 -4.71 -4.10 6.50
CA GLY A 101 -4.43 -2.90 7.29
C GLY A 101 -5.68 -2.23 7.83
N LEU A 102 -6.69 -2.07 6.98
CA LEU A 102 -7.97 -1.47 7.37
C LEU A 102 -8.71 -2.31 8.41
N VAL A 103 -8.73 -3.64 8.23
CA VAL A 103 -9.31 -4.57 9.21
C VAL A 103 -8.59 -4.46 10.55
N ALA A 104 -7.26 -4.41 10.56
CA ALA A 104 -6.50 -4.22 11.79
C ALA A 104 -6.80 -2.89 12.47
N TYR A 105 -6.92 -1.79 11.72
CA TYR A 105 -7.36 -0.51 12.27
C TYR A 105 -8.69 -0.63 12.99
N VAL A 106 -9.69 -1.21 12.33
CA VAL A 106 -11.05 -1.37 12.87
C VAL A 106 -11.04 -2.27 14.11
N ILE A 107 -10.40 -3.44 14.06
CA ILE A 107 -10.34 -4.37 15.19
C ILE A 107 -9.69 -3.71 16.42
N VAL A 108 -8.56 -3.06 16.23
CA VAL A 108 -7.84 -2.40 17.34
C VAL A 108 -8.66 -1.24 17.90
N ARG A 109 -9.42 -0.55 17.06
CA ARG A 109 -10.25 0.58 17.46
C ARG A 109 -11.51 0.18 18.23
N LEU A 110 -12.07 -0.99 17.94
CA LEU A 110 -13.25 -1.54 18.62
C LEU A 110 -12.94 -2.16 19.99
N ARG A 111 -11.65 -2.36 20.33
CA ARG A 111 -11.19 -2.82 21.65
C ARG A 111 -10.93 -1.63 22.60
#